data_AF-B7R2V3-F1
#
_entry.id   AF-B7R2V3-F1
#
_cell.length_a   1.000
_cell.length_b   1.000
_cell.length_c   1.000
_cell.angle_alpha   90.00
_cell.angle_beta   90.00
_cell.angle_gamma   90.00
#
_symmetry.space_group_name_H-M   'P 1'
#
loop_
_entity.id
_entity.type
_entity.pdbx_description
1 polymer ?
#
loop_
_entity_poly.entity_id
_entity_poly.type
_entity_poly.pdbx_seq_one_letter_code
_entity_poly.pdbx_strand_id
1 'polypeptide(L)'
;MERIRKATMELVSLFNEENGEPRLVGILVAKAGRRSYNFSLFDITENELVLQLHIGRTLVYLAFESQEEIEEDEYPELVEGILRRAVPAVKELIKAIEAENLEEPAILYDEMSPDVKEFVYDLLIRHRRGASPYDQTEPA
;
A
#
# COMPACT_ATOMS: atom_id res chain seq x y z
N MET A 1 -3.24 1.06 20.06
CA MET A 1 -3.81 1.44 18.76
C MET A 1 -3.58 2.93 18.43
N GLU A 2 -3.34 3.80 19.41
CA GLU A 2 -3.21 5.25 19.15
C GLU A 2 -1.99 5.61 18.30
N ARG A 3 -0.84 4.92 18.48
CA ARG A 3 0.36 5.18 17.67
C ARG A 3 0.17 4.76 16.23
N ILE A 4 -0.45 3.59 16.02
CA ILE A 4 -0.77 3.09 14.68
C ILE A 4 -1.71 4.06 13.98
N ARG A 5 -2.79 4.49 14.66
CA ARG A 5 -3.74 5.46 14.12
C ARG A 5 -3.04 6.76 13.72
N LYS A 6 -2.22 7.32 14.61
CA LYS A 6 -1.47 8.55 14.33
C LYS A 6 -0.56 8.39 13.11
N ALA A 7 0.26 7.33 13.06
CA ALA A 7 1.17 7.08 11.94
C ALA A 7 0.40 6.84 10.62
N THR A 8 -0.76 6.17 10.68
CA THR A 8 -1.64 5.96 9.54
C THR A 8 -2.16 7.30 9.00
N MET A 9 -2.64 8.18 9.87
CA MET A 9 -3.16 9.49 9.46
C MET A 9 -2.03 10.42 8.94
N GLU A 10 -0.85 10.37 9.54
CA GLU A 10 0.33 11.08 9.03
C GLU A 10 0.68 10.62 7.62
N LEU A 11 0.68 9.31 7.37
CA LEU A 11 0.92 8.75 6.04
C LEU A 11 -0.16 9.16 5.03
N VAL A 12 -1.45 9.09 5.40
CA VAL A 12 -2.56 9.55 4.54
C VAL A 12 -2.43 11.04 4.20
N SER A 13 -2.03 11.87 5.17
CA SER A 13 -1.90 13.30 4.96
C SER A 13 -0.83 13.70 3.93
N LEU A 14 0.18 12.85 3.69
CA LEU A 14 1.22 13.09 2.68
C LEU A 14 0.70 13.04 1.24
N PHE A 15 -0.48 12.48 1.04
CA PHE A 15 -1.09 12.22 -0.28
C PHE A 15 -2.51 12.77 -0.36
N ASN A 16 -2.80 13.84 0.40
CA ASN A 16 -4.10 14.50 0.45
C ASN A 16 -4.12 15.88 -0.24
N GLU A 17 -3.01 16.35 -0.82
CA GLU A 17 -2.90 17.71 -1.39
C GLU A 17 -2.88 17.73 -2.93
N GLU A 18 -3.86 18.47 -3.47
CA GLU A 18 -4.02 19.20 -4.75
C GLU A 18 -3.53 18.64 -6.11
N ASN A 19 -4.47 18.77 -7.08
CA ASN A 19 -4.34 18.78 -8.55
C ASN A 19 -3.43 17.73 -9.21
N GLY A 20 -4.05 16.62 -9.64
CA GLY A 20 -3.46 15.63 -10.55
C GLY A 20 -2.66 14.50 -9.88
N GLU A 21 -2.29 14.64 -8.61
CA GLU A 21 -1.56 13.58 -7.91
C GLU A 21 -2.49 12.45 -7.37
N PRO A 22 -2.05 11.17 -7.42
CA PRO A 22 -2.81 10.08 -6.85
C PRO A 22 -2.98 10.20 -5.33
N ARG A 23 -4.22 10.07 -4.88
CA ARG A 23 -4.61 10.10 -3.47
C ARG A 23 -4.43 8.74 -2.83
N LEU A 24 -3.88 8.69 -1.61
CA LEU A 24 -3.83 7.45 -0.83
C LEU A 24 -5.22 7.13 -0.27
N VAL A 25 -5.80 6.01 -0.70
CA VAL A 25 -7.17 5.59 -0.36
C VAL A 25 -7.22 4.31 0.47
N GLY A 26 -6.13 3.54 0.53
CA GLY A 26 -6.11 2.26 1.23
C GLY A 26 -4.75 1.92 1.80
N ILE A 27 -4.74 1.33 3.01
CA ILE A 27 -3.53 0.83 3.65
C ILE A 27 -3.80 -0.57 4.20
N LEU A 28 -3.11 -1.58 3.66
CA LEU A 28 -3.09 -2.95 4.18
C LEU A 28 -1.69 -3.28 4.70
N VAL A 29 -1.61 -3.86 5.89
CA VAL A 29 -0.36 -4.37 6.44
C VAL A 29 -0.42 -5.88 6.61
N ALA A 30 0.68 -6.55 6.31
CA ALA A 30 0.81 -7.99 6.42
C ALA A 30 2.24 -8.39 6.82
N LYS A 31 2.40 -9.62 7.31
CA LYS A 31 3.70 -10.15 7.71
C LYS A 31 4.32 -10.99 6.61
N ALA A 32 5.57 -10.70 6.27
CA ALA A 32 6.36 -11.52 5.37
C ALA A 32 7.07 -12.67 6.11
N GLY A 33 7.13 -13.83 5.46
CA GLY A 33 7.88 -14.98 5.98
C GLY A 33 9.41 -14.73 6.06
N ARG A 34 9.94 -13.92 5.14
CA ARG A 34 11.37 -13.57 5.03
C ARG A 34 11.60 -12.08 5.24
N ARG A 35 12.83 -11.69 5.61
CA ARG A 35 13.23 -10.29 5.66
C ARG A 35 13.61 -9.78 4.28
N SER A 36 13.16 -8.59 3.89
CA SER A 36 13.60 -7.92 2.66
C SER A 36 13.54 -6.39 2.76
N TYR A 37 14.11 -5.73 1.76
CA TYR A 37 13.93 -4.31 1.50
C TYR A 37 13.70 -4.13 0.00
N ASN A 38 12.45 -4.10 -0.42
CA ASN A 38 12.06 -3.95 -1.82
C ASN A 38 10.68 -3.30 -1.94
N PHE A 39 10.29 -3.03 -3.18
CA PHE A 39 8.95 -2.59 -3.52
C PHE A 39 8.44 -3.33 -4.75
N SER A 40 7.13 -3.33 -4.93
CA SER A 40 6.44 -3.82 -6.12
C SER A 40 5.23 -2.94 -6.39
N LEU A 41 4.88 -2.79 -7.66
CA LEU A 41 3.73 -2.03 -8.11
C LEU A 41 2.74 -2.98 -8.79
N PHE A 42 1.47 -2.69 -8.59
CA PHE A 42 0.36 -3.39 -9.23
C PHE A 42 -0.57 -2.34 -9.82
N ASP A 43 -0.66 -2.32 -11.14
CA ASP A 43 -1.64 -1.49 -11.84
C ASP A 43 -2.99 -2.21 -11.78
N ILE A 44 -4.01 -1.52 -11.31
CA ILE A 44 -5.38 -2.05 -11.20
C ILE A 44 -6.18 -1.60 -12.41
N THR A 45 -6.12 -0.29 -12.68
CA THR A 45 -6.69 0.38 -13.85
C THR A 45 -5.76 1.51 -14.27
N GLU A 46 -6.13 2.31 -15.27
CA GLU A 46 -5.31 3.41 -15.79
C GLU A 46 -5.13 4.57 -14.79
N ASN A 47 -5.96 4.63 -13.74
CA ASN A 47 -5.91 5.66 -12.71
C ASN A 47 -5.76 5.10 -11.29
N GLU A 48 -5.58 3.79 -11.14
CA GLU A 48 -5.53 3.12 -9.84
C GLU A 48 -4.32 2.17 -9.75
N LEU A 49 -3.55 2.30 -8.66
CA LEU A 49 -2.37 1.46 -8.43
C LEU A 49 -2.21 1.08 -6.98
N VAL A 50 -1.51 -0.03 -6.73
CA VAL A 50 -1.09 -0.45 -5.40
C VAL A 50 0.43 -0.54 -5.34
N LEU A 51 1.03 0.25 -4.46
CA LEU A 51 2.44 0.16 -4.10
C LEU A 51 2.60 -0.74 -2.88
N GLN A 52 3.27 -1.88 -3.06
CA GLN A 52 3.70 -2.74 -1.96
C GLN A 52 5.14 -2.40 -1.57
N LEU A 53 5.35 -2.08 -0.29
CA LEU A 53 6.64 -1.93 0.33
C LEU A 53 6.93 -3.12 1.24
N HIS A 54 8.05 -3.80 1.04
CA HIS A 54 8.55 -4.82 1.93
C HIS A 54 9.74 -4.25 2.71
N ILE A 55 9.54 -4.00 4.00
CA ILE A 55 10.58 -3.46 4.88
C ILE A 55 10.70 -4.36 6.10
N GLY A 56 11.87 -4.99 6.27
CA GLY A 56 12.05 -5.93 7.37
C GLY A 56 11.16 -7.14 7.16
N ARG A 57 10.28 -7.45 8.12
CA ARG A 57 9.30 -8.54 8.01
C ARG A 57 7.87 -8.05 7.75
N THR A 58 7.70 -6.77 7.44
CA THR A 58 6.39 -6.16 7.23
C THR A 58 6.22 -5.82 5.76
N LEU A 59 5.06 -6.16 5.24
CA LEU A 59 4.53 -5.73 3.96
C LEU A 59 3.52 -4.63 4.23
N VAL A 60 3.66 -3.52 3.52
CA VAL A 60 2.72 -2.39 3.56
C VAL A 60 2.26 -2.14 2.14
N TYR A 61 0.98 -2.33 1.89
CA TYR A 61 0.32 -2.04 0.64
C TYR A 61 -0.34 -0.67 0.76
N LEU A 62 -0.01 0.22 -0.17
CA LEU A 62 -0.53 1.57 -0.28
C LEU A 62 -1.33 1.63 -1.59
N ALA A 63 -2.65 1.77 -1.47
CA ALA A 63 -3.54 1.87 -2.61
C ALA A 63 -3.79 3.33 -2.95
N PHE A 64 -3.57 3.69 -4.21
CA PHE A 64 -3.67 5.05 -4.73
C PHE A 64 -4.70 5.13 -5.85
N GLU A 65 -5.46 6.22 -5.85
CA GLU A 65 -6.43 6.54 -6.90
C GLU A 65 -6.19 7.96 -7.40
N SER A 66 -6.14 8.11 -8.72
CA SER A 66 -6.04 9.40 -9.42
C SER A 66 -7.38 9.79 -10.04
N GLN A 67 -7.61 11.09 -10.16
CA GLN A 67 -8.75 11.63 -10.92
C GLN A 67 -8.53 11.57 -12.43
N GLU A 68 -7.27 11.58 -12.85
CA GLU A 68 -6.84 11.54 -14.24
C GLU A 68 -6.09 10.22 -14.50
N GLU A 69 -6.17 9.72 -15.74
CA GLU A 69 -5.37 8.58 -16.18
C GLU A 69 -3.88 8.92 -16.03
N ILE A 70 -3.09 7.94 -15.59
CA ILE A 70 -1.65 8.11 -15.40
C ILE A 70 -0.97 7.79 -16.73
N GLU A 71 -0.40 8.81 -17.39
CA GLU A 71 0.31 8.62 -18.64
C GLU A 71 1.58 7.76 -18.44
N GLU A 72 1.89 6.90 -19.42
CA GLU A 72 3.00 5.94 -19.31
C GLU A 72 4.37 6.61 -19.13
N ASP A 73 4.56 7.80 -19.68
CA ASP A 73 5.79 8.58 -19.59
C ASP A 73 5.93 9.35 -18.27
N GLU A 74 4.83 9.65 -17.59
CA GLU A 74 4.81 10.25 -16.25
C GLU A 74 4.99 9.21 -15.14
N TYR A 75 4.63 7.95 -15.42
CA TYR A 75 4.62 6.86 -14.45
C TYR A 75 5.94 6.69 -13.67
N PRO A 76 7.14 6.71 -14.29
CA PRO A 76 8.40 6.55 -13.56
C PRO A 76 8.65 7.67 -12.53
N GLU A 77 8.38 8.92 -12.92
CA GLU A 77 8.59 10.09 -12.06
C GLU A 77 7.57 10.10 -10.91
N LEU A 78 6.33 9.75 -11.20
CA LEU A 78 5.27 9.58 -10.22
C LEU A 78 5.65 8.56 -9.15
N VAL A 79 6.05 7.35 -9.57
CA VAL A 79 6.47 6.27 -8.67
C VAL A 79 7.63 6.69 -7.80
N GLU A 80 8.65 7.33 -8.39
CA GLU A 80 9.80 7.83 -7.63
C GLU A 80 9.36 8.86 -6.58
N GLY A 81 8.47 9.78 -6.94
CA GLY A 81 7.89 10.78 -6.05
C GLY A 81 7.10 10.14 -4.89
N ILE A 82 6.27 9.14 -5.18
CA ILE A 82 5.53 8.38 -4.16
C ILE A 82 6.51 7.67 -3.23
N LEU A 83 7.51 6.96 -3.75
CA LEU A 83 8.48 6.22 -2.94
C LEU A 83 9.27 7.14 -1.99
N ARG A 84 9.76 8.28 -2.50
CA ARG A 84 10.51 9.27 -1.71
C ARG A 84 9.69 9.79 -0.53
N ARG A 85 8.38 10.01 -0.73
CA ARG A 85 7.46 10.48 0.32
C ARG A 85 7.00 9.37 1.26
N ALA A 86 6.63 8.21 0.72
CA ALA A 86 6.04 7.10 1.46
C ALA A 86 7.04 6.39 2.38
N VAL A 87 8.26 6.11 1.91
CA VAL A 87 9.21 5.26 2.63
C VAL A 87 9.52 5.75 4.05
N PRO A 88 9.79 7.05 4.31
CA PRO A 88 10.00 7.54 5.66
C PRO A 88 8.78 7.34 6.58
N ALA A 89 7.58 7.69 6.11
CA ALA A 89 6.35 7.57 6.90
C ALA A 89 5.96 6.10 7.15
N VAL A 90 6.18 5.22 6.17
CA VAL A 90 5.96 3.78 6.30
C VAL A 90 6.91 3.17 7.34
N LYS A 91 8.16 3.64 7.44
CA LYS A 91 9.06 3.20 8.52
C LYS A 91 8.52 3.58 9.90
N GLU A 92 7.92 4.76 10.06
CA GLU A 92 7.28 5.15 11.32
C GLU A 92 6.01 4.32 11.61
N LEU A 93 5.21 4.03 10.58
CA LEU A 93 4.07 3.12 10.70
C LEU A 93 4.48 1.72 11.16
N ILE A 94 5.54 1.15 10.58
CA ILE A 94 6.07 -0.16 10.97
C ILE A 94 6.53 -0.15 12.43
N LYS A 95 7.25 0.89 12.87
CA LYS A 95 7.65 1.04 14.28
C LYS A 95 6.43 1.09 15.21
N ALA A 96 5.36 1.78 14.80
CA ALA A 96 4.13 1.85 15.58
C ALA A 96 3.43 0.48 15.68
N ILE A 97 3.39 -0.27 14.57
CA ILE A 97 2.84 -1.62 14.50
C ILE A 97 3.60 -2.58 15.43
N GLU A 98 4.94 -2.57 15.36
CA GLU A 98 5.79 -3.41 16.20
C GLU A 98 5.64 -3.06 17.69
N ALA A 99 5.53 -1.77 18.02
CA ALA A 99 5.39 -1.31 19.41
C ALA A 99 4.04 -1.69 20.04
N GLU A 100 2.98 -1.80 19.24
CA GLU A 100 1.63 -2.08 19.73
C GLU A 100 1.17 -3.53 19.48
N ASN A 101 2.03 -4.37 18.88
CA ASN A 101 1.76 -5.78 18.57
C ASN A 101 0.45 -5.99 17.79
N LEU A 102 0.26 -5.24 16.70
CA LEU A 102 -0.89 -5.43 15.82
C LEU A 102 -0.95 -6.86 15.29
N GLU A 103 -2.15 -7.45 15.29
CA GLU A 103 -2.40 -8.72 14.60
C GLU A 103 -2.49 -8.47 13.09
N GLU A 104 -1.61 -9.12 12.32
CA GLU A 104 -1.50 -8.99 10.87
C GLU A 104 -2.03 -10.26 10.18
N PRO A 105 -2.67 -10.16 9.00
CA PRO A 105 -2.84 -8.95 8.19
C PRO A 105 -4.05 -8.10 8.60
N ALA A 106 -3.95 -6.78 8.43
CA ALA A 106 -4.97 -5.81 8.84
C ALA A 106 -5.06 -4.62 7.87
N ILE A 107 -6.28 -4.15 7.61
CA ILE A 107 -6.54 -2.90 6.90
C ILE A 107 -6.55 -1.76 7.93
N LEU A 108 -5.73 -0.75 7.70
CA LEU A 108 -5.56 0.41 8.59
C LEU A 108 -6.33 1.64 8.10
N TYR A 109 -6.60 1.71 6.80
CA TYR A 109 -7.34 2.79 6.15
C TYR A 109 -8.09 2.23 4.94
N ASP A 110 -9.36 2.62 4.79
CA ASP A 110 -10.29 2.11 3.77
C ASP A 110 -11.22 3.23 3.28
N GLU A 111 -10.79 3.93 2.24
CA GLU A 111 -11.60 4.83 1.39
C GLU A 111 -11.54 4.40 -0.08
N MET A 112 -11.25 3.11 -0.33
CA MET A 112 -11.02 2.54 -1.66
C MET A 112 -12.30 2.42 -2.49
N SER A 113 -12.17 2.64 -3.80
CA SER A 113 -13.12 2.32 -4.85
C SER A 113 -13.43 0.81 -4.88
N PRO A 114 -14.52 0.38 -5.55
CA PRO A 114 -14.86 -1.05 -5.65
C PRO A 114 -13.74 -1.92 -6.23
N ASP A 115 -13.06 -1.46 -7.29
CA ASP A 115 -12.03 -2.24 -7.99
C ASP A 115 -10.77 -2.40 -7.13
N VAL A 116 -10.31 -1.30 -6.53
CA VAL A 116 -9.20 -1.31 -5.57
C VAL A 116 -9.54 -2.16 -4.35
N LYS A 117 -10.78 -2.07 -3.85
CA LYS A 117 -11.27 -2.86 -2.72
C LYS A 117 -11.26 -4.35 -3.03
N GLU A 118 -11.71 -4.78 -4.21
CA GLU A 118 -11.65 -6.17 -4.62
C GLU A 118 -10.21 -6.70 -4.59
N PHE A 119 -9.28 -5.98 -5.21
CA PHE A 119 -7.87 -6.34 -5.25
C PHE A 119 -7.23 -6.43 -3.85
N VAL A 120 -7.41 -5.39 -3.01
CA VAL A 120 -6.81 -5.34 -1.67
C VAL A 120 -7.41 -6.39 -0.74
N TYR A 121 -8.70 -6.70 -0.85
CA TYR A 121 -9.32 -7.75 -0.04
C TYR A 121 -8.89 -9.15 -0.51
N ASP A 122 -8.66 -9.36 -1.80
CA ASP A 122 -8.06 -10.62 -2.27
C ASP A 122 -6.65 -10.81 -1.69
N LEU A 123 -5.81 -9.76 -1.69
CA LEU A 123 -4.51 -9.78 -1.02
C LEU A 123 -4.61 -10.11 0.47
N LEU A 124 -5.55 -9.48 1.19
CA LEU A 124 -5.82 -9.76 2.60
C LEU A 124 -6.13 -11.25 2.82
N ILE A 125 -7.01 -11.84 1.99
CA ILE A 125 -7.37 -13.25 2.08
C ILE A 125 -6.19 -14.15 1.75
N ARG A 126 -5.39 -13.84 0.73
CA ARG A 126 -4.17 -14.59 0.40
C ARG A 126 -3.18 -14.62 1.56
N HIS A 127 -2.93 -13.46 2.19
CA HIS A 127 -2.06 -13.37 3.37
C HIS A 127 -2.60 -14.17 4.55
N ARG A 128 -3.91 -14.14 4.81
CA ARG A 128 -4.54 -14.98 5.85
C ARG A 128 -4.36 -16.48 5.60
N ARG A 129 -4.25 -16.89 4.34
CA ARG A 129 -4.01 -18.27 3.93
C ARG A 129 -2.52 -18.63 3.86
N GLY A 130 -1.61 -17.67 4.07
CA GLY A 130 -0.17 -17.85 3.89
C GLY A 130 0.26 -18.00 2.42
N ALA A 131 -0.59 -17.62 1.47
CA ALA A 131 -0.30 -17.66 0.04
C ALA A 131 0.49 -16.41 -0.39
N SER A 132 1.36 -16.58 -1.40
CA SER A 132 2.14 -15.47 -1.94
C SER A 132 1.25 -14.57 -2.81
N PRO A 133 1.36 -13.22 -2.71
CA PRO A 133 0.69 -12.31 -3.62
C PRO A 133 1.27 -12.34 -5.04
N TYR A 134 2.47 -12.92 -5.21
CA TYR A 134 3.16 -13.04 -6.50
C TYR A 134 2.81 -14.31 -7.29
N ASP A 135 1.96 -15.18 -6.74
CA ASP A 135 1.35 -16.24 -7.51
C ASP A 135 0.29 -15.58 -8.39
N GLN A 136 0.73 -14.98 -9.50
CA GLN A 136 -0.16 -14.48 -10.53
C GLN A 136 -1.02 -15.67 -10.97
N THR A 137 -2.33 -15.49 -10.90
CA THR A 137 -3.30 -16.32 -11.61
C THR A 137 -2.83 -16.41 -13.06
N GLU A 138 -2.58 -17.64 -13.52
CA GLU A 138 -2.30 -17.94 -14.92
C GLU A 138 -3.37 -17.28 -15.82
N PRO A 139 -3.02 -16.77 -17.01
CA PRO A 139 -4.01 -16.25 -17.94
C PRO A 139 -4.96 -17.39 -18.33
N ALA A 140 -6.26 -17.13 -18.21
CA ALA A 140 -7.32 -18.01 -18.72
C ALA A 140 -7.31 -18.07 -20.26
#